data_AF-A0A0J7KBU5-F1
#
_entry.id   AF-A0A0J7KBU5-F1
#
_cell.length_a   1.000
_cell.length_b   1.000
_cell.length_c   1.000
_cell.angle_alpha   90.00
_cell.angle_beta   90.00
_cell.angle_gamma   90.00
#
_symmetry.space_group_name_H-M   'P 1'
#
loop_
_entity.id
_entity.type
_entity.pdbx_description
1 polymer ?
#
loop_
_entity_poly.entity_id
_entity_poly.type
_entity_poly.pdbx_seq_one_letter_code
_entity_poly.pdbx_strand_id
1 'polypeptide(L)'
;MHPQYIDMIVMATVCLHNLIKSEENLVKAKDRIYCPPHSVDSEDSEGNIIPGEWRQYTENALRDIPPTSKHHATTIAYKQRDKVADYFLTPPGEVPWQYDYVRRGQHRDDP
;
A
#
# COMPACT_ATOMS: atom_id res chain seq x y z
N MET A 1 10.75 26.56 8.10
CA MET A 1 11.44 25.27 7.88
C MET A 1 12.40 25.47 6.73
N HIS A 2 13.70 25.35 6.96
CA HIS A 2 14.69 25.49 5.88
C HIS A 2 14.72 24.20 5.04
N PRO A 3 14.64 24.28 3.69
CA PRO A 3 14.58 23.10 2.83
C PRO A 3 15.71 22.09 3.05
N GLN A 4 16.89 22.56 3.46
CA GLN A 4 18.06 21.73 3.74
C GLN A 4 17.88 20.73 4.90
N TYR A 5 16.88 20.93 5.77
CA TYR A 5 16.62 20.03 6.90
C TYR A 5 15.53 19.00 6.61
N ILE A 6 14.82 19.11 5.49
CA ILE A 6 13.68 18.22 5.18
C ILE A 6 14.15 16.77 5.13
N ASP A 7 15.20 16.48 4.37
CA ASP A 7 15.71 15.13 4.21
C ASP A 7 16.18 14.56 5.55
N MET A 8 16.87 15.37 6.37
CA MET A 8 17.31 14.96 7.70
C MET A 8 16.14 14.66 8.64
N ILE A 9 15.10 15.49 8.63
CA ILE A 9 13.91 15.27 9.47
C ILE A 9 13.17 14.00 9.01
N VAL A 10 13.00 13.81 7.70
CA VAL A 10 12.36 12.61 7.14
C VAL A 10 13.16 11.36 7.52
N MET A 11 14.47 11.37 7.29
CA MET A 11 15.36 10.25 7.66
C MET A 11 15.33 9.96 9.15
N ALA A 12 15.45 10.98 10.00
CA ALA A 12 15.40 10.82 11.46
C ALA A 12 14.06 10.23 11.91
N THR A 13 12.95 10.67 11.32
CA THR A 13 11.61 10.15 11.63
C THR A 13 11.45 8.70 11.22
N VAL A 14 11.95 8.32 10.03
CA VAL A 14 11.95 6.92 9.57
C VAL A 14 12.84 6.04 10.45
N CYS A 15 14.04 6.51 10.80
CA CYS A 15 14.94 5.79 11.70
C CYS A 15 14.30 5.57 13.08
N LEU A 16 13.66 6.60 13.64
CA LEU A 16 12.96 6.50 14.92
C LEU A 16 11.78 5.52 14.86
N HIS A 17 10.96 5.60 13.80
CA HIS A 17 9.88 4.65 13.57
C HIS A 17 10.38 3.20 13.53
N ASN A 18 11.41 2.94 12.74
CA ASN A 18 11.99 1.62 12.59
C ASN A 18 12.54 1.08 13.91
N LEU A 19 13.23 1.93 14.69
CA LEU A 19 13.73 1.57 16.01
C LEU A 19 12.60 1.20 16.96
N ILE A 20 11.55 2.02 17.06
CA ILE A 20 10.43 1.74 17.96
C ILE A 20 9.71 0.44 17.51
N LYS A 21 9.49 0.26 16.21
CA LYS A 21 8.88 -0.96 15.66
C LYS A 21 9.72 -2.20 15.91
N SER A 22 11.06 -2.13 15.85
CA SER A 22 11.91 -3.28 16.17
C SER A 22 11.81 -3.68 17.63
N GLU A 23 11.75 -2.72 18.55
CA GLU A 23 11.56 -2.99 19.98
C GLU A 23 10.16 -3.57 20.27
N GLU A 24 9.11 -3.02 19.64
CA GLU A 24 7.74 -3.55 19.81
C GLU A 24 7.54 -4.98 19.31
N ASN A 25 8.32 -5.41 18.33
CA ASN A 25 8.27 -6.78 17.83
C ASN A 25 8.78 -7.79 18.86
N LEU A 26 9.59 -7.37 19.83
CA LEU A 26 10.06 -8.20 20.95
C LEU A 26 9.00 -8.33 22.06
N VAL A 27 8.01 -7.44 22.07
CA VAL A 27 6.94 -7.39 23.06
C VAL A 27 5.69 -8.13 22.54
N LYS A 28 4.92 -8.73 23.45
CA LYS A 28 3.67 -9.40 23.11
C LYS A 28 2.70 -8.40 22.47
N ALA A 29 1.94 -8.84 21.47
CA ALA A 29 1.06 -7.97 20.69
C ALA A 29 0.15 -7.09 21.57
N LYS A 30 -0.44 -7.66 22.62
CA LYS A 30 -1.32 -6.95 23.57
C LYS A 30 -0.65 -5.84 24.39
N ASP A 31 0.66 -5.89 24.54
CA ASP A 31 1.45 -4.98 25.37
C ASP A 31 2.17 -3.91 24.50
N ARG A 32 1.90 -3.87 23.19
CA ARG A 32 2.40 -2.85 22.25
C ARG A 32 1.64 -1.54 22.43
N ILE A 33 2.36 -0.42 22.40
CA ILE A 33 1.86 0.93 22.68
C ILE A 33 1.94 1.82 21.43
N TYR A 34 3.04 1.75 20.69
CA TYR A 34 3.28 2.62 19.53
C TYR A 34 2.45 2.20 18.32
N CYS A 35 2.33 0.89 18.06
CA CYS A 35 1.47 0.33 17.02
C CYS A 35 0.70 -0.87 17.59
N PRO A 36 -0.39 -0.60 18.34
CA PRO A 36 -1.22 -1.64 18.96
C PRO A 36 -1.82 -2.59 17.91
N PRO A 37 -2.25 -3.80 18.32
CA PRO A 37 -2.94 -4.73 17.43
C PRO A 37 -4.15 -4.07 16.76
N HIS A 38 -4.41 -4.43 15.50
CA HIS A 38 -5.52 -3.88 14.69
C HIS A 38 -5.40 -2.39 14.34
N SER A 39 -4.35 -1.67 14.77
CA SER A 39 -4.17 -0.26 14.38
C SER A 39 -3.96 -0.08 12.86
N VAL A 40 -3.25 -1.00 12.23
CA VAL A 40 -2.98 -1.06 10.78
C VAL A 40 -3.59 -2.30 10.16
N ASP A 41 -3.57 -2.37 8.83
CA ASP A 41 -4.03 -3.55 8.10
C ASP A 41 -3.13 -4.74 8.40
N SER A 42 -3.75 -5.91 8.47
CA SER A 42 -3.07 -7.19 8.65
C SER A 42 -3.66 -8.24 7.70
N GLU A 43 -2.97 -9.36 7.55
CA GLU A 43 -3.45 -10.48 6.73
C GLU A 43 -3.81 -11.65 7.65
N ASP A 44 -4.91 -12.33 7.35
CA ASP A 44 -5.23 -13.60 7.98
C ASP A 44 -4.39 -14.76 7.39
N SER A 45 -4.57 -15.97 7.90
CA SER A 45 -3.85 -17.16 7.42
C SER A 45 -4.16 -17.54 5.96
N GLU A 46 -5.24 -17.02 5.40
CA GLU A 46 -5.68 -17.27 4.03
C GLU A 46 -5.25 -16.13 3.07
N GLY A 47 -4.57 -15.10 3.60
CA GLY A 47 -4.12 -13.93 2.83
C GLY A 47 -5.22 -12.89 2.62
N ASN A 48 -6.36 -12.99 3.31
CA ASN A 48 -7.38 -11.95 3.27
C ASN A 48 -6.93 -10.76 4.14
N ILE A 49 -7.18 -9.56 3.66
CA ILE A 49 -6.89 -8.33 4.40
C ILE A 49 -7.90 -8.15 5.53
N ILE A 50 -7.41 -8.12 6.78
CA ILE A 50 -8.12 -7.67 7.97
C ILE A 50 -7.96 -6.15 8.07
N PRO A 51 -9.04 -5.36 7.92
CA PRO A 51 -8.95 -3.90 7.96
C PRO A 51 -8.55 -3.37 9.35
N GLY A 52 -7.57 -2.47 9.38
CA GLY A 52 -7.19 -1.77 10.61
C GLY A 52 -8.16 -0.66 11.06
N GLU A 53 -8.14 -0.37 12.36
CA GLU A 53 -8.94 0.62 13.08
C GLU A 53 -8.64 2.06 12.66
N TRP A 54 -7.50 2.33 12.01
CA TRP A 54 -7.18 3.66 11.48
C TRP A 54 -8.30 4.25 10.61
N ARG A 55 -9.11 3.40 9.95
CA ARG A 55 -10.28 3.81 9.16
C ARG A 55 -11.43 4.37 9.98
N GLN A 56 -11.51 4.08 11.28
CA GLN A 56 -12.56 4.59 12.17
C GLN A 56 -12.29 6.06 12.56
N TYR A 57 -11.03 6.51 12.51
CA TYR A 57 -10.63 7.86 12.85
C TYR A 57 -10.68 8.80 11.64
N THR A 58 -11.85 8.88 10.98
CA THR A 58 -12.04 9.76 9.80
C THR A 58 -12.17 11.24 10.16
N GLU A 59 -12.48 11.57 11.41
CA GLU A 59 -12.50 12.95 11.89
C GLU A 59 -11.07 13.50 11.95
N ASN A 60 -10.73 14.43 11.03
CA ASN A 60 -9.38 14.95 10.80
C ASN A 60 -8.40 13.99 10.10
N ALA A 61 -8.91 12.96 9.41
CA ALA A 61 -8.08 12.17 8.50
C ALA A 61 -7.53 13.03 7.35
N LEU A 62 -6.53 12.49 6.63
CA LEU A 62 -6.00 13.08 5.40
C LEU A 62 -7.18 13.40 4.48
N ARG A 63 -7.45 14.70 4.28
CA ARG A 63 -8.48 15.15 3.35
C ARG A 63 -8.00 14.87 1.95
N ASP A 64 -8.90 14.41 1.08
CA ASP A 64 -8.62 14.32 -0.34
C ASP A 64 -8.08 15.67 -0.83
N ILE A 65 -6.85 15.65 -1.30
CA ILE A 65 -6.26 16.83 -1.93
C ILE A 65 -7.00 17.00 -3.26
N PRO A 66 -7.63 18.16 -3.52
CA PRO A 66 -8.33 18.37 -4.77
C PRO A 66 -7.37 18.13 -5.95
N PRO A 67 -7.85 17.54 -7.06
CA PRO A 67 -7.02 17.30 -8.23
C PRO A 67 -6.30 18.58 -8.63
N THR A 68 -4.97 18.54 -8.69
CA THR A 68 -4.22 19.66 -9.23
C THR A 68 -4.50 19.71 -10.73
N SER A 69 -4.82 20.90 -11.26
CA SER A 69 -5.16 21.09 -12.68
C SER A 69 -4.03 20.70 -13.66
N LYS A 70 -2.85 20.38 -13.13
CA LYS A 70 -1.68 19.96 -13.86
C LYS A 70 -1.40 18.50 -13.54
N HIS A 71 -2.03 17.61 -14.29
CA HIS A 71 -1.62 16.21 -14.38
C HIS A 71 -0.26 16.11 -15.09
N HIS A 72 0.81 16.57 -14.42
CA HIS A 72 2.19 16.32 -14.82
C HIS A 72 2.59 14.90 -14.42
N ALA A 73 1.78 13.89 -14.75
CA ALA A 73 2.32 12.56 -14.89
C ALA A 73 3.42 12.71 -15.94
N THR A 74 4.66 12.63 -15.50
CA THR A 74 5.81 12.80 -16.38
C THR A 74 5.61 11.83 -17.53
N THR A 75 5.88 12.24 -18.76
CA THR A 75 5.75 11.37 -19.94
C THR A 75 6.43 10.01 -19.73
N ILE A 76 7.45 9.98 -18.86
CA ILE A 76 8.15 8.79 -18.37
C ILE A 76 7.22 7.85 -17.61
N ALA A 77 6.41 8.34 -16.66
CA ALA A 77 5.47 7.52 -15.89
C ALA A 77 4.41 6.85 -16.78
N TYR A 78 3.85 7.58 -17.76
CA TYR A 78 2.93 6.98 -18.73
C TYR A 78 3.62 5.94 -19.60
N LYS A 79 4.81 6.25 -20.13
CA LYS A 79 5.61 5.29 -20.91
C LYS A 79 5.94 4.03 -20.11
N GLN A 80 6.25 4.16 -18.83
CA GLN A 80 6.54 3.02 -17.96
C GLN A 80 5.29 2.18 -17.72
N ARG A 81 4.15 2.81 -17.41
CA ARG A 81 2.86 2.14 -17.25
C ARG A 81 2.51 1.34 -18.51
N ASP A 82 2.57 1.99 -19.66
CA ASP A 82 2.17 1.38 -20.93
C ASP A 82 3.13 0.23 -21.30
N LYS A 83 4.45 0.41 -21.10
CA LYS A 83 5.44 -0.66 -21.33
C LYS A 83 5.20 -1.90 -20.46
N VAL A 84 4.85 -1.72 -19.20
CA VAL A 84 4.57 -2.83 -18.28
C VAL A 84 3.24 -3.50 -18.63
N ALA A 85 2.22 -2.72 -18.99
CA ALA A 85 0.95 -3.25 -19.46
C ALA A 85 1.13 -4.12 -20.70
N ASP A 86 1.87 -3.63 -21.71
CA ASP A 86 2.14 -4.37 -22.94
C ASP A 86 2.93 -5.66 -22.67
N TYR A 87 3.92 -5.61 -21.77
CA TYR A 87 4.69 -6.80 -21.39
C TYR A 87 3.81 -7.90 -20.79
N PHE A 88 2.88 -7.53 -19.89
CA PHE A 88 1.97 -8.49 -19.25
C PHE A 88 0.94 -9.11 -20.19
N LEU A 89 0.81 -8.62 -21.43
CA LEU A 89 0.01 -9.23 -22.49
C LEU A 89 0.81 -10.22 -23.36
N THR A 90 2.10 -10.42 -23.07
CA THR A 90 2.96 -11.37 -23.81
C THR A 90 3.08 -12.71 -23.06
N PRO A 91 3.31 -13.85 -23.75
CA PRO A 91 3.48 -15.15 -23.09
C PRO A 91 4.58 -15.20 -22.01
N PRO A 92 5.71 -14.46 -22.12
CA PRO A 92 6.69 -14.38 -21.03
C PRO A 92 6.27 -13.50 -19.85
N GLY A 93 5.34 -12.57 -20.07
CA GLY A 93 4.89 -11.62 -19.05
C GLY A 93 3.56 -12.00 -18.40
N GLU A 94 2.75 -12.85 -19.03
CA GLU A 94 1.48 -13.26 -18.45
C GLU A 94 1.68 -13.96 -17.09
N VAL A 95 0.77 -13.69 -16.16
CA VAL A 95 0.79 -14.31 -14.84
C VAL A 95 -0.47 -15.17 -14.69
N PRO A 96 -0.36 -16.44 -14.23
CA PRO A 96 -1.48 -17.39 -14.25
C PRO A 96 -2.79 -16.88 -13.63
N TRP A 97 -2.71 -16.11 -12.53
CA TRP A 97 -3.88 -15.58 -11.83
C TRP A 97 -4.65 -14.49 -12.61
N GLN A 98 -4.02 -13.85 -13.62
CA GLN A 98 -4.68 -12.79 -14.40
C GLN A 98 -5.96 -13.31 -15.05
N TYR A 99 -5.93 -14.55 -15.51
CA TYR A 99 -7.09 -15.16 -16.12
C TYR A 99 -8.23 -15.44 -15.14
N ASP A 100 -7.92 -15.74 -13.88
CA ASP A 100 -8.95 -15.91 -12.86
C ASP A 100 -9.62 -14.59 -12.53
N TYR A 101 -8.82 -13.52 -12.48
CA TYR A 101 -9.33 -12.15 -12.33
C TYR A 101 -10.23 -11.73 -13.50
N VAL A 102 -9.85 -12.05 -14.74
CA VAL A 102 -10.65 -11.77 -15.95
C VAL A 102 -11.93 -12.62 -16.00
N ARG A 103 -11.84 -13.89 -15.58
CA ARG A 103 -12.95 -14.86 -15.67
C ARG A 103 -13.88 -14.87 -14.46
N ARG A 104 -13.58 -14.17 -13.37
CA ARG A 104 -14.42 -14.11 -12.16
C ARG A 104 -15.88 -13.69 -12.39
N GLY A 105 -16.17 -13.03 -13.52
CA GLY A 105 -17.50 -12.59 -13.91
C GLY A 105 -18.15 -13.41 -15.03
N GLN A 106 -17.47 -14.45 -15.55
CA GLN A 106 -18.06 -15.36 -16.52
C GLN A 106 -18.73 -16.51 -15.77
N HIS A 107 -20.05 -16.65 -15.94
CA HIS A 107 -20.80 -17.81 -15.47
C HIS A 107 -20.19 -19.06 -16.13
N ARG A 108 -19.49 -19.88 -15.35
CA ARG A 108 -19.17 -21.23 -15.77
C ARG A 108 -20.39 -22.06 -15.46
N ASP A 109 -21.06 -22.56 -16.49
CA ASP A 109 -21.92 -23.73 -16.32
C ASP A 109 -20.97 -24.89 -15.99
N ASP A 110 -20.85 -25.20 -14.70
CA ASP A 110 -20.14 -26.39 -14.25
C ASP A 110 -20.90 -27.64 -14.74
N PRO A 111 -20.23 -28.69 -15.27
CA PRO A 111 -20.86 -29.95 -15.61
C PRO A 111 -21.27 -30.78 -14.40
#